data_AF-W8RVA6-F1
#
_entry.id   AF-W8RVA6-F1
#
_cell.length_a   1.000
_cell.length_b   1.000
_cell.length_c   1.000
_cell.angle_alpha   90.00
_cell.angle_beta   90.00
_cell.angle_gamma   90.00
#
_symmetry.space_group_name_H-M   'P 1'
#
loop_
_entity.id
_entity.type
_entity.pdbx_description
1 polymer ?
#
loop_
_entity_poly.entity_id
_entity_poly.type
_entity_poly.pdbx_seq_one_letter_code
_entity_poly.pdbx_strand_id
1 'polypeptide(L)'
;MIRAALILLLGTLPVTAQQDFTDRIAGRYAGGIGLPAGNPCPPAAPEGGRPVGFEGETYYGANFTCRFHTATPVRGMDAILYDVSCTGETGTPYDAGRVMLMPTEDGLWFIQDGRMQFWPRCSD
;
A
#
# COMPACT_ATOMS: atom_id res chain seq x y z
N MET A 1 -23.55 41.20 -9.78
CA MET A 1 -22.29 40.50 -10.10
C MET A 1 -22.21 39.25 -9.23
N ILE A 2 -22.60 38.09 -9.77
CA ILE A 2 -22.53 36.80 -9.05
C ILE A 2 -21.27 36.10 -9.54
N ARG A 3 -20.25 35.99 -8.68
CA ARG A 3 -19.08 35.14 -8.91
C ARG A 3 -19.51 33.70 -8.65
N ALA A 4 -19.70 32.93 -9.72
CA ALA A 4 -19.87 31.49 -9.62
C ALA A 4 -18.50 30.88 -9.23
N ALA A 5 -18.40 30.35 -8.02
CA ALA A 5 -17.27 29.54 -7.60
C ALA A 5 -17.46 28.14 -8.19
N LEU A 6 -16.69 27.82 -9.23
CA LEU A 6 -16.63 26.50 -9.84
C LEU A 6 -15.81 25.59 -8.90
N ILE A 7 -16.50 24.83 -8.06
CA ILE A 7 -15.86 23.77 -7.25
C ILE A 7 -15.56 22.61 -8.21
N LEU A 8 -14.28 22.46 -8.55
CA LEU A 8 -13.77 21.29 -9.25
C LEU A 8 -13.98 20.06 -8.37
N LEU A 9 -14.98 19.24 -8.71
CA LEU A 9 -15.15 17.87 -8.21
C LEU A 9 -14.03 17.00 -8.78
N LEU A 10 -12.81 17.18 -8.27
CA LEU A 10 -11.74 16.19 -8.40
C LEU A 10 -12.22 14.93 -7.66
N GLY A 11 -12.31 13.81 -8.37
CA GLY A 11 -12.86 12.55 -7.87
C GLY A 11 -12.01 11.93 -6.76
N THR A 12 -12.03 12.52 -5.58
CA THR A 12 -11.48 11.93 -4.37
C THR A 12 -12.42 10.85 -3.87
N LEU A 13 -11.88 9.68 -3.59
CA LEU A 13 -12.57 8.68 -2.79
C LEU A 13 -13.19 9.33 -1.53
N PRO A 14 -14.41 8.95 -1.13
CA PRO A 14 -14.88 9.31 0.19
C PRO A 14 -13.87 8.77 1.21
N VAL A 15 -13.40 9.64 2.10
CA VAL A 15 -12.38 9.34 3.12
C VAL A 15 -12.70 8.04 3.86
N THR A 16 -13.98 7.75 4.10
CA THR A 16 -14.45 6.53 4.76
C THR A 16 -14.10 5.24 4.00
N ALA A 17 -14.20 5.22 2.67
CA ALA A 17 -13.90 4.02 1.88
C ALA A 17 -12.39 3.76 1.78
N GLN A 18 -11.60 4.83 1.74
CA GLN A 18 -10.14 4.73 1.75
C GLN A 18 -9.62 4.28 3.12
N GLN A 19 -10.20 4.81 4.21
CA GLN A 19 -9.91 4.37 5.57
C GLN A 19 -10.27 2.89 5.78
N ASP A 20 -11.48 2.47 5.37
CA ASP A 20 -11.90 1.06 5.43
C ASP A 20 -10.93 0.14 4.68
N PHE A 21 -10.50 0.53 3.47
CA PHE A 21 -9.52 -0.24 2.73
C PHE A 21 -8.18 -0.34 3.47
N THR A 22 -7.66 0.79 3.98
CA THR A 22 -6.38 0.78 4.72
C THR A 22 -6.44 -0.02 6.00
N ASP A 23 -7.58 -0.03 6.69
CA ASP A 23 -7.79 -0.85 7.88
C ASP A 23 -7.77 -2.34 7.52
N ARG A 24 -8.39 -2.71 6.39
CA ARG A 24 -8.40 -4.09 5.90
C ARG A 24 -7.02 -4.57 5.46
N ILE A 25 -6.15 -3.71 4.91
CA ILE A 25 -4.79 -4.10 4.51
C ILE A 25 -3.74 -3.89 5.60
N ALA A 26 -4.10 -3.31 6.75
CA ALA A 26 -3.16 -3.14 7.85
C ALA A 26 -2.61 -4.49 8.34
N GLY A 27 -1.34 -4.51 8.74
CA GLY A 27 -0.69 -5.69 9.30
C GLY A 27 0.53 -6.17 8.51
N ARG A 28 1.06 -7.33 8.94
CA ARG A 28 2.28 -7.96 8.40
C ARG A 28 1.98 -9.01 7.35
N TYR A 29 2.91 -9.17 6.41
CA TYR A 29 2.76 -10.13 5.31
C TYR A 29 4.04 -10.95 5.05
N ALA A 30 3.86 -12.21 4.67
CA ALA A 30 4.88 -13.20 4.29
C ALA A 30 5.35 -12.98 2.83
N GLY A 31 6.03 -11.87 2.61
CA GLY A 31 6.44 -11.38 1.30
C GLY A 31 6.61 -9.87 1.34
N GLY A 32 6.67 -9.23 0.19
CA GLY A 32 6.79 -7.77 0.17
C GLY A 32 7.51 -7.23 -1.04
N ILE A 33 7.62 -5.90 -1.09
CA ILE A 33 8.47 -5.25 -2.07
C ILE A 33 9.92 -5.70 -1.80
N GLY A 34 10.55 -6.34 -2.78
CA GLY A 34 11.92 -6.84 -2.66
C GLY A 34 12.07 -8.17 -1.90
N LEU A 35 10.97 -8.84 -1.51
CA LEU A 35 11.01 -10.18 -0.90
C LEU A 35 10.32 -11.21 -1.80
N PRO A 36 10.90 -12.40 -2.01
CA PRO A 36 10.22 -13.52 -2.65
C PRO A 36 8.87 -13.85 -1.99
N ALA A 37 7.89 -14.23 -2.80
CA ALA A 37 6.62 -14.76 -2.31
C ALA A 37 6.86 -16.03 -1.48
N GLY A 38 6.16 -16.18 -0.35
CA GLY A 38 6.26 -17.37 0.51
C GLY A 38 7.46 -17.39 1.45
N ASN A 39 8.19 -16.28 1.59
CA ASN A 39 9.17 -16.13 2.66
C ASN A 39 8.47 -16.24 4.02
N PRO A 40 9.08 -16.91 5.02
CA PRO A 40 8.52 -16.99 6.36
C PRO A 40 8.27 -15.58 6.90
N CYS A 41 7.19 -15.43 7.66
CA CYS A 41 6.83 -14.16 8.26
C CYS A 41 8.06 -13.53 8.93
N PRO A 42 8.50 -12.36 8.46
CA PRO A 42 9.67 -11.74 9.05
C PRO A 42 9.38 -11.52 10.54
N PRO A 43 10.35 -11.79 11.42
CA PRO A 43 10.18 -11.53 12.84
C PRO A 43 9.72 -10.08 13.02
N ALA A 44 8.83 -9.84 13.98
CA ALA A 44 8.59 -8.48 14.46
C ALA A 44 9.98 -7.90 14.76
N ALA A 45 10.30 -6.75 14.17
CA ALA A 45 11.69 -6.34 14.02
C ALA A 45 12.44 -6.42 15.37
N PRO A 46 13.52 -7.22 15.46
CA PRO A 46 14.33 -7.24 16.66
C PRO A 46 15.02 -5.88 16.77
N GLU A 47 14.94 -5.26 17.94
CA GLU A 47 15.60 -3.97 18.23
C GLU A 47 15.00 -2.72 17.55
N GLY A 48 13.67 -2.61 17.53
CA GLY A 48 13.01 -1.32 17.22
C GLY A 48 12.97 -0.95 15.73
N GLY A 49 13.26 -1.89 14.83
CA GLY A 49 12.91 -1.75 13.42
C GLY A 49 11.37 -1.71 13.22
N ARG A 50 10.93 -1.30 12.03
CA ARG A 50 9.49 -1.23 11.72
C ARG A 50 9.03 -2.55 11.05
N PRO A 51 7.81 -3.03 11.30
CA PRO A 51 7.33 -4.33 10.78
C PRO A 51 7.35 -4.36 9.25
N VAL A 52 7.59 -5.52 8.61
CA VAL A 52 7.34 -5.64 7.16
C VAL A 52 5.83 -5.72 6.93
N GLY A 53 5.22 -4.63 6.46
CA GLY A 53 3.77 -4.55 6.41
C GLY A 53 3.22 -3.15 6.17
N PHE A 54 1.89 -3.03 6.32
CA PHE A 54 1.15 -1.78 6.17
C PHE A 54 0.70 -1.21 7.51
N GLU A 55 0.85 0.10 7.65
CA GLU A 55 0.21 0.93 8.67
C GLU A 55 -0.42 2.14 7.96
N GLY A 56 -1.75 2.13 7.84
CA GLY A 56 -2.47 3.07 6.99
C GLY A 56 -1.98 2.98 5.53
N GLU A 57 -1.53 4.11 4.98
CA GLU A 57 -1.01 4.18 3.61
C GLU A 57 0.52 4.08 3.54
N THR A 58 1.18 3.73 4.65
CA THR A 58 2.62 3.54 4.67
C THR A 58 2.93 2.06 4.65
N TYR A 59 3.73 1.63 3.67
CA TYR A 59 4.36 0.32 3.68
C TYR A 59 5.78 0.42 4.22
N TYR A 60 6.13 -0.56 5.01
CA TYR A 60 7.38 -0.66 5.71
C TYR A 60 8.09 -1.90 5.18
N GLY A 61 9.21 -1.70 4.51
CA GLY A 61 10.10 -2.78 4.09
C GLY A 61 11.24 -2.96 5.08
N ALA A 62 12.08 -3.97 4.85
CA ALA A 62 13.24 -4.22 5.71
C ALA A 62 14.17 -2.99 5.79
N ASN A 63 14.49 -2.39 4.64
CA ASN A 63 15.45 -1.28 4.53
C ASN A 63 14.88 -0.08 3.76
N PHE A 64 13.55 0.04 3.68
CA PHE A 64 12.90 1.14 2.98
C PHE A 64 11.51 1.41 3.54
N THR A 65 10.97 2.59 3.23
CA THR A 65 9.60 2.98 3.56
C THR A 65 8.93 3.49 2.30
N CYS A 66 7.69 3.10 2.04
CA CYS A 66 6.92 3.59 0.91
C CYS A 66 5.63 4.24 1.37
N ARG A 67 5.27 5.38 0.78
CA ARG A 67 3.98 6.03 0.95
C ARG A 67 3.13 5.80 -0.29
N PHE A 68 1.92 5.29 -0.06
CA PHE A 68 0.89 5.09 -1.06
C PHE A 68 0.00 6.33 -1.06
N HIS A 69 -0.20 6.94 -2.22
CA HIS A 69 -1.03 8.14 -2.37
C HIS A 69 -1.79 8.12 -3.70
N THR A 70 -2.66 9.11 -3.92
CA THR A 70 -3.49 9.20 -5.13
C THR A 70 -4.38 7.95 -5.32
N ALA A 71 -5.06 7.53 -4.25
CA ALA A 71 -5.92 6.34 -4.26
C ALA A 71 -6.98 6.41 -5.36
N THR A 72 -6.94 5.45 -6.28
CA THR A 72 -7.85 5.34 -7.43
C THR A 72 -8.52 3.96 -7.42
N PRO A 73 -9.83 3.87 -7.10
CA PRO A 73 -10.55 2.61 -7.09
C PRO A 73 -10.57 1.95 -8.46
N VAL A 74 -10.45 0.63 -8.47
CA VAL A 74 -10.66 -0.17 -9.67
C VAL A 74 -12.13 -0.55 -9.74
N ARG A 75 -12.78 -0.13 -10.84
CA ARG A 75 -14.23 -0.30 -10.99
C ARG A 75 -14.62 -1.78 -10.98
N GLY A 76 -15.58 -2.12 -10.12
CA GLY A 76 -16.11 -3.49 -10.02
C GLY A 76 -15.15 -4.48 -9.35
N MET A 77 -14.12 -3.98 -8.66
CA MET A 77 -13.14 -4.79 -7.95
C MET A 77 -12.90 -4.20 -6.56
N ASP A 78 -12.61 -5.06 -5.59
CA ASP A 78 -12.12 -4.63 -4.29
C ASP A 78 -10.61 -4.37 -4.36
N ALA A 79 -10.25 -3.33 -5.12
CA ALA A 79 -8.86 -2.99 -5.38
C ALA A 79 -8.67 -1.48 -5.54
N ILE A 80 -7.48 -1.00 -5.15
CA ILE A 80 -7.09 0.40 -5.29
C ILE A 80 -5.73 0.47 -6.01
N LEU A 81 -5.67 1.33 -7.02
CA LEU A 81 -4.43 1.80 -7.63
C LEU A 81 -3.88 2.99 -6.85
N TYR A 82 -2.60 2.95 -6.52
CA TYR A 82 -1.87 4.01 -5.84
C TYR A 82 -0.65 4.43 -6.65
N ASP A 83 -0.32 5.71 -6.60
CA ASP A 83 1.04 6.16 -6.87
C ASP A 83 1.88 5.94 -5.61
N VAL A 84 3.11 5.48 -5.78
CA VAL A 84 3.96 5.05 -4.66
C VAL A 84 5.29 5.78 -4.70
N SER A 85 5.61 6.47 -3.62
CA SER A 85 6.93 7.07 -3.38
C SER A 85 7.63 6.34 -2.24
N CYS A 86 8.91 6.05 -2.38
CA CYS A 86 9.67 5.30 -1.39
C CYS A 86 10.94 6.03 -0.97
N THR A 87 11.41 5.75 0.23
CA THR A 87 12.68 6.21 0.79
C THR A 87 13.50 4.97 1.14
N GLY A 88 14.67 4.84 0.51
CA GLY A 88 15.59 3.74 0.79
C GLY A 88 16.39 3.94 2.08
N GLU A 89 17.27 2.98 2.39
CA GLU A 89 18.10 2.96 3.61
C GLU A 89 18.91 4.24 3.83
N THR A 90 19.43 4.82 2.73
CA THR A 90 20.23 6.05 2.77
C THR A 90 19.39 7.33 2.90
N GLY A 91 18.07 7.21 3.03
CA GLY A 91 17.15 8.36 3.09
C GLY A 91 16.85 8.98 1.72
N THR A 92 17.36 8.42 0.63
CA THR A 92 17.12 8.97 -0.72
C THR A 92 15.71 8.61 -1.20
N PRO A 93 14.86 9.58 -1.56
CA PRO A 93 13.54 9.32 -2.11
C PRO A 93 13.64 8.86 -3.56
N TYR A 94 12.74 7.96 -3.96
CA TYR A 94 12.56 7.53 -5.34
C TYR A 94 11.07 7.27 -5.65
N ASP A 95 10.71 7.45 -6.91
CA ASP A 95 9.40 7.10 -7.43
C ASP A 95 9.35 5.59 -7.70
N ALA A 96 8.41 4.90 -7.06
CA ALA A 96 8.20 3.47 -7.25
C ALA A 96 7.07 3.18 -8.27
N GLY A 97 6.54 4.21 -8.91
CA GLY A 97 5.51 4.11 -9.93
C GLY A 97 4.14 3.78 -9.34
N ARG A 98 3.34 3.06 -10.11
CA ARG A 98 1.94 2.75 -9.78
C ARG A 98 1.75 1.30 -9.38
N VAL A 99 1.06 1.09 -8.26
CA VAL A 99 0.79 -0.23 -7.68
C VAL A 99 -0.72 -0.41 -7.52
N MET A 100 -1.24 -1.58 -7.87
CA MET A 100 -2.57 -2.02 -7.47
C MET A 100 -2.47 -2.93 -6.26
N LEU A 101 -3.26 -2.62 -5.23
CA LEU A 101 -3.46 -3.44 -4.05
C LEU A 101 -4.87 -4.01 -4.07
N MET A 102 -4.99 -5.32 -3.82
CA MET A 102 -6.27 -6.03 -3.78
C MET A 102 -6.28 -7.03 -2.61
N PRO A 103 -6.94 -6.72 -1.49
CA PRO A 103 -7.02 -7.63 -0.36
C PRO A 103 -7.73 -8.93 -0.73
N THR A 104 -7.37 -10.00 -0.05
CA THR A 104 -8.06 -11.29 -0.07
C THR A 104 -8.32 -11.74 1.36
N GLU A 105 -9.05 -12.85 1.53
CA GLU A 105 -9.26 -13.46 2.85
C GLU A 105 -7.93 -13.85 3.51
N ASP A 106 -6.99 -14.36 2.72
CA ASP A 106 -5.71 -14.91 3.22
C ASP A 106 -4.52 -13.95 3.11
N GLY A 107 -4.69 -12.75 2.54
CA GLY A 107 -3.56 -11.88 2.26
C GLY A 107 -3.85 -10.69 1.35
N LEU A 108 -2.86 -10.34 0.53
CA LEU A 108 -2.87 -9.18 -0.33
C LEU A 108 -2.22 -9.48 -1.67
N TRP A 109 -2.91 -9.18 -2.76
CA TRP A 109 -2.30 -9.12 -4.07
C TRP A 109 -1.64 -7.76 -4.28
N PHE A 110 -0.34 -7.80 -4.61
CA PHE A 110 0.45 -6.67 -5.04
C PHE A 110 0.73 -6.79 -6.54
N ILE A 111 0.30 -5.79 -7.32
CA ILE A 111 0.44 -5.80 -8.77
C ILE A 111 1.11 -4.51 -9.22
N GLN A 112 2.19 -4.65 -9.99
CA GLN A 112 3.01 -3.53 -10.44
C GLN A 112 3.69 -3.89 -11.75
N ASP A 113 3.51 -3.05 -12.77
CA ASP A 113 4.24 -3.10 -14.04
C ASP A 113 4.35 -4.52 -14.65
N GLY A 114 3.20 -5.14 -14.94
CA GLY A 114 3.12 -6.47 -15.53
C GLY A 114 3.48 -7.63 -14.60
N ARG A 115 3.80 -7.36 -13.32
CA ARG A 115 4.11 -8.38 -12.31
C ARG A 115 3.00 -8.44 -11.27
N MET A 116 2.76 -9.65 -10.76
CA MET A 116 1.80 -9.92 -9.70
C MET A 116 2.45 -10.79 -8.64
N GLN A 117 2.25 -10.46 -7.37
CA GLN A 117 2.77 -11.20 -6.24
C GLN A 117 1.68 -11.33 -5.17
N PHE A 118 1.49 -12.54 -4.64
CA PHE A 118 0.66 -12.75 -3.47
C PHE A 118 1.50 -12.60 -2.22
N TRP A 119 1.01 -11.82 -1.27
CA TRP A 119 1.59 -11.65 0.05
C TRP A 119 0.62 -12.25 1.07
N PRO A 120 0.86 -13.50 1.55
CA PRO A 120 0.05 -14.10 2.60
C PRO A 120 0.12 -13.26 3.87
N ARG A 121 -1.00 -13.11 4.57
CA ARG A 121 -1.03 -12.43 5.86
C ARG A 121 -0.31 -13.27 6.91
N CYS A 122 0.47 -12.62 7.75
CA CYS A 122 1.07 -13.28 8.91
C CYS A 122 0.03 -13.50 10.00
N SER A 123 -0.04 -14.71 10.53
CA SER A 123 -0.67 -14.98 11.83
C SER A 123 0.23 -14.39 12.91
N ASP A 124 -0.30 -13.45 13.69
CA ASP A 124 0.44 -12.85 14.81
C ASP A 124 0.82 -13.85 15.91
#